data_AF-A0A2G2VDZ4-F1
#
_entry.id   AF-A0A2G2VDZ4-F1
#
_cell.length_a   1.000
_cell.length_b   1.000
_cell.length_c   1.000
_cell.angle_alpha   90.00
_cell.angle_beta   90.00
_cell.angle_gamma   90.00
#
_symmetry.space_group_name_H-M   'P 1'
#
loop_
_entity.id
_entity.type
_entity.pdbx_description
1 polymer ?
#
loop_
_entity_poly.entity_id
_entity_poly.type
_entity_poly.pdbx_seq_one_letter_code
_entity_poly.pdbx_strand_id
1 'polypeptide(L)'
;MIPYLELSKLIAQKGHTVSFISTPRNIDRLPKLPSNLSHLLKFVKPPLPHVEKLPENAEATIDVPYEQVKYLKIAHDGLEEPMAKFLEDSAPDFIPFDFASYWIPSLASKFNIPTAYFSIL
;
A
#
# COMPACT_ATOMS: atom_id res chain seq x y z
N MET A 1 -0.24 -3.45 9.10
CA MET A 1 -0.99 -2.28 8.59
C MET A 1 -1.14 -1.15 9.60
N ILE A 2 -1.62 -1.39 10.84
CA ILE A 2 -1.86 -0.30 11.82
C ILE A 2 -0.64 0.60 12.06
N PRO A 3 0.59 0.10 12.29
CA PRO A 3 1.73 1.00 12.50
C PRO A 3 2.05 1.90 11.30
N TYR A 4 1.85 1.41 10.08
CA TYR A 4 1.99 2.20 8.86
C TYR A 4 0.93 3.30 8.78
N LEU A 5 -0.32 3.01 9.19
CA LEU A 5 -1.38 4.01 9.26
C LEU A 5 -1.07 5.09 10.30
N GLU A 6 -0.55 4.70 11.47
CA GLU A 6 -0.12 5.67 12.49
C GLU A 6 1.04 6.54 11.99
N LEU A 7 2.02 5.96 11.31
CA LEU A 7 3.09 6.73 10.67
C LEU A 7 2.53 7.73 9.64
N SER A 8 1.59 7.31 8.79
CA SER A 8 0.93 8.20 7.83
C SER A 8 0.17 9.35 8.50
N LYS A 9 -0.50 9.10 9.64
CA LYS A 9 -1.14 10.17 10.42
C LYS A 9 -0.11 11.15 10.98
N LEU A 10 1.01 10.67 11.51
CA LEU A 10 2.09 11.51 12.04
C LEU A 10 2.69 12.40 10.95
N ILE A 11 2.92 11.84 9.75
CA ILE A 11 3.41 12.60 8.59
C ILE A 11 2.38 13.66 8.17
N ALA A 12 1.10 13.30 8.09
CA ALA A 12 0.02 14.25 7.76
C ALA A 12 -0.11 15.37 8.81
N GLN A 13 0.05 15.07 10.10
CA GLN A 13 0.04 16.07 11.18
C GLN A 13 1.19 17.08 11.07
N LYS A 14 2.25 16.78 10.33
CA LYS A 14 3.33 17.72 10.01
C LYS A 14 3.04 18.60 8.79
N GLY A 15 1.86 18.47 8.17
CA GLY A 15 1.42 19.28 7.04
C GLY A 15 1.71 18.67 5.67
N HIS A 16 2.15 17.41 5.60
CA HIS A 16 2.41 16.72 4.34
C HIS A 16 1.14 16.04 3.81
N THR A 17 0.97 16.00 2.49
CA THR A 17 -0.05 15.18 1.85
C THR A 17 0.43 13.73 1.77
N VAL A 18 -0.43 12.78 2.12
CA VAL A 18 -0.12 11.36 2.20
C VAL A 18 -1.19 10.56 1.46
N SER A 19 -0.75 9.71 0.54
CA SER A 19 -1.56 8.65 -0.04
C SER A 19 -1.22 7.34 0.65
N PHE A 20 -2.15 6.78 1.42
CA PHE A 20 -2.00 5.46 2.03
C PHE A 20 -2.62 4.43 1.08
N ILE A 21 -1.76 3.59 0.49
CA ILE A 21 -2.12 2.67 -0.59
C ILE A 21 -2.24 1.26 -0.02
N SER A 22 -3.39 0.62 -0.22
CA SER A 22 -3.58 -0.82 0.04
C SER A 22 -4.83 -1.30 -0.68
N THR A 23 -5.00 -2.60 -0.80
CA THR A 23 -6.12 -3.20 -1.53
C THR A 23 -7.47 -2.89 -0.84
N PRO A 24 -8.60 -2.95 -1.57
CA PRO A 24 -9.89 -2.46 -1.09
C PRO A 24 -10.32 -3.01 0.28
N ARG A 25 -10.31 -4.33 0.47
CA ARG A 25 -10.71 -4.96 1.75
C ARG A 25 -9.73 -4.68 2.87
N ASN A 26 -8.44 -4.53 2.56
CA ASN A 26 -7.46 -4.12 3.56
C ASN A 26 -7.75 -2.73 4.08
N ILE A 27 -8.04 -1.77 3.20
CA ILE A 27 -8.46 -0.42 3.61
C ILE A 27 -9.80 -0.44 4.36
N ASP A 28 -10.76 -1.25 3.93
CA ASP A 28 -12.08 -1.31 4.56
C ASP A 28 -12.04 -1.86 5.99
N ARG A 29 -10.97 -2.60 6.35
CA ARG A 29 -10.70 -3.06 7.73
C ARG A 29 -10.04 -1.98 8.60
N LEU A 30 -9.51 -0.91 8.01
CA LEU A 30 -8.84 0.15 8.77
C LEU A 30 -9.85 1.08 9.46
N PRO A 31 -9.47 1.70 10.59
CA PRO A 31 -10.28 2.75 11.18
C PRO A 31 -10.45 3.92 10.20
N LYS A 32 -11.60 4.60 10.30
CA LYS A 32 -11.84 5.81 9.52
C LYS A 32 -10.80 6.87 9.84
N LEU A 33 -10.45 7.66 8.82
CA LEU A 33 -9.52 8.77 8.99
C LEU A 33 -10.13 9.86 9.88
N PRO A 34 -9.35 10.45 10.79
CA PRO A 34 -9.78 11.62 11.55
C PRO A 34 -10.18 12.75 10.60
N SER A 35 -11.29 13.43 10.87
CA SER A 35 -11.82 14.49 10.01
C SER A 35 -10.80 15.61 9.79
N ASN A 36 -10.04 15.96 10.83
CA ASN A 36 -8.98 16.97 10.78
C ASN A 36 -7.78 16.59 9.89
N LEU A 37 -7.61 15.30 9.53
CA LEU A 37 -6.53 14.84 8.63
C LEU A 37 -7.02 14.44 7.24
N SER A 38 -8.34 14.37 7.01
CA SER A 38 -8.92 13.87 5.75
C SER A 38 -8.53 14.66 4.49
N HIS A 39 -8.11 15.92 4.64
CA HIS A 39 -7.61 16.74 3.53
C HIS A 39 -6.15 16.45 3.16
N LEU A 40 -5.37 15.88 4.08
CA LEU A 40 -3.96 15.56 3.91
C LEU A 40 -3.73 14.06 3.71
N LEU A 41 -4.50 13.20 4.36
CA LEU A 41 -4.36 11.75 4.28
C LEU A 41 -5.52 11.16 3.49
N LYS A 42 -5.22 10.46 2.39
CA LYS A 42 -6.21 9.79 1.54
C LYS A 42 -5.88 8.30 1.40
N PHE A 43 -6.92 7.47 1.34
CA PHE A 43 -6.77 6.07 0.99
C PHE A 43 -6.85 5.88 -0.53
N VAL A 44 -5.92 5.10 -1.07
CA VAL A 44 -5.90 4.67 -2.48
C VAL A 44 -6.07 3.17 -2.51
N LYS A 45 -7.03 2.68 -3.31
CA LYS A 45 -7.50 1.29 -3.31
C LYS A 45 -7.28 0.61 -4.66
N PRO A 46 -6.02 0.32 -5.07
CA PRO A 46 -5.81 -0.44 -6.30
C PRO A 46 -6.40 -1.85 -6.12
N PRO A 47 -7.16 -2.36 -7.10
CA PRO A 47 -7.72 -3.71 -7.02
C PRO A 47 -6.59 -4.75 -7.00
N LEU A 48 -6.71 -5.75 -6.13
CA LEU A 48 -5.77 -6.86 -6.10
C LEU A 48 -5.97 -7.74 -7.36
N PRO A 49 -4.93 -8.00 -8.16
CA PRO A 49 -5.03 -8.89 -9.31
C PRO A 49 -5.48 -10.31 -8.92
N HIS A 50 -6.33 -10.91 -9.76
CA HIS A 50 -6.79 -12.28 -9.55
C HIS A 50 -5.66 -13.29 -9.73
N VAL A 51 -5.65 -14.32 -8.89
CA VAL A 51 -4.75 -15.48 -8.98
C VAL A 51 -5.57 -16.75 -8.75
N GLU A 52 -5.46 -17.74 -9.64
CA GLU A 52 -6.32 -18.94 -9.69
C GLU A 52 -6.47 -19.69 -8.35
N LYS A 53 -5.42 -19.69 -7.52
CA LYS A 53 -5.37 -20.42 -6.24
C LYS A 53 -5.65 -19.56 -5.02
N LEU A 54 -6.08 -18.32 -5.23
CA LEU A 54 -6.44 -17.38 -4.19
C LEU A 54 -7.98 -17.32 -4.11
N PRO A 55 -8.58 -17.55 -2.93
CA PRO A 55 -10.02 -17.40 -2.76
C PRO A 55 -10.50 -16.01 -3.18
N GLU A 56 -11.73 -15.93 -3.69
CA GLU A 56 -12.34 -14.64 -3.98
C GLU A 56 -12.36 -13.77 -2.72
N ASN A 57 -12.04 -12.48 -2.86
CA ASN A 57 -11.99 -11.51 -1.75
C ASN A 57 -10.89 -11.78 -0.69
N ALA A 58 -9.95 -12.69 -0.93
CA ALA A 58 -8.77 -12.84 -0.07
C ALA A 58 -7.73 -11.77 -0.40
N GLU A 59 -7.52 -10.82 0.49
CA GLU A 59 -6.57 -9.71 0.29
C GLU A 59 -5.54 -9.58 1.42
N ALA A 60 -5.67 -10.37 2.48
CA ALA A 60 -4.74 -10.36 3.60
C ALA A 60 -4.40 -11.78 4.06
N THR A 61 -3.29 -11.91 4.79
CA THR A 61 -2.85 -13.19 5.34
C THR A 61 -3.84 -13.83 6.32
N ILE A 62 -4.72 -13.04 6.95
CA ILE A 62 -5.81 -13.56 7.80
C ILE A 62 -6.93 -14.23 6.99
N ASP A 63 -7.01 -13.97 5.67
CA ASP A 63 -8.07 -14.51 4.81
C ASP A 63 -7.76 -15.91 4.29
N VAL A 64 -6.55 -16.43 4.50
CA VAL A 64 -6.08 -17.69 3.92
C VAL A 64 -5.21 -18.51 4.87
N PRO A 65 -5.15 -19.85 4.72
CA PRO A 65 -4.14 -20.68 5.38
C PRO A 65 -2.72 -20.28 4.99
N TYR A 66 -1.74 -20.59 5.85
CA TYR A 66 -0.33 -20.24 5.66
C TYR A 66 0.23 -20.70 4.30
N GLU A 67 -0.15 -21.89 3.86
CA GLU A 67 0.29 -22.52 2.61
C GLU A 67 -0.16 -21.75 1.37
N GLN A 68 -1.20 -20.92 1.50
CA GLN A 68 -1.76 -20.09 0.44
C GLN A 68 -1.25 -18.65 0.45
N VAL A 69 -0.50 -18.23 1.48
CA VAL A 69 0.10 -16.88 1.56
C VAL A 69 1.00 -16.58 0.36
N LYS A 70 1.62 -17.60 -0.23
CA LYS A 70 2.39 -17.45 -1.48
C LYS A 70 1.56 -16.90 -2.65
N TYR A 71 0.27 -17.23 -2.74
CA TYR A 71 -0.61 -16.71 -3.79
C TYR A 71 -1.00 -15.26 -3.53
N LEU A 72 -1.12 -14.84 -2.25
CA LEU A 72 -1.24 -13.42 -1.91
C LEU A 72 0.00 -12.63 -2.34
N LYS A 73 1.21 -13.19 -2.15
CA LYS A 73 2.45 -12.54 -2.61
C LYS A 73 2.48 -12.39 -4.13
N ILE A 74 2.11 -13.43 -4.88
CA ILE A 74 2.01 -13.37 -6.34
C ILE A 74 1.00 -12.29 -6.78
N ALA A 75 -0.17 -12.25 -6.14
CA ALA A 75 -1.17 -11.23 -6.43
C ALA A 75 -0.67 -9.81 -6.09
N HIS A 76 0.03 -9.67 -4.96
CA HIS A 76 0.61 -8.42 -4.51
C HIS A 76 1.71 -7.90 -5.45
N ASP A 77 2.54 -8.78 -6.01
CA ASP A 77 3.54 -8.41 -7.02
C ASP A 77 2.87 -7.83 -8.28
N GLY A 78 1.68 -8.30 -8.62
CA GLY A 78 0.85 -7.72 -9.69
C GLY A 78 0.37 -6.27 -9.41
N LEU A 79 0.55 -5.73 -8.20
CA LEU A 79 0.27 -4.32 -7.91
C LEU A 79 1.36 -3.38 -8.43
N GLU A 80 2.47 -3.88 -8.95
CA GLU A 80 3.51 -3.04 -9.55
C GLU A 80 2.96 -2.18 -10.72
N GLU A 81 2.13 -2.76 -11.59
CA GLU A 81 1.55 -2.05 -12.73
C GLU A 81 0.58 -0.92 -12.31
N PRO A 82 -0.45 -1.16 -11.47
CA PRO A 82 -1.31 -0.07 -11.02
C PRO A 82 -0.56 0.96 -10.18
N MET A 83 0.50 0.57 -9.45
CA MET A 83 1.36 1.52 -8.76
C MET A 83 2.13 2.40 -9.74
N ALA A 84 2.65 1.85 -10.84
CA ALA A 84 3.33 2.62 -11.88
C ALA A 84 2.42 3.73 -12.45
N LYS A 85 1.19 3.36 -12.81
CA LYS A 85 0.17 4.32 -13.30
C LYS A 85 -0.16 5.38 -12.25
N PHE A 86 -0.29 4.98 -10.98
CA PHE A 86 -0.50 5.94 -9.90
C PHE A 86 0.66 6.93 -9.75
N LEU A 87 1.91 6.49 -9.90
CA LEU A 87 3.09 7.35 -9.79
C LEU A 87 3.21 8.33 -10.97
N GLU A 88 2.80 7.94 -12.18
CA GLU A 88 2.72 8.83 -13.36
C GLU A 88 1.81 10.03 -13.07
N ASP A 89 0.66 9.81 -12.43
CA ASP A 89 -0.33 10.86 -12.17
C ASP A 89 -0.04 11.68 -10.90
N SER A 90 0.46 11.03 -9.85
CA SER A 90 0.55 11.64 -8.51
C SER A 90 1.90 12.30 -8.20
N ALA A 91 2.98 11.90 -8.89
CA ALA A 91 4.33 12.44 -8.73
C ALA A 91 4.75 12.74 -7.27
N PRO A 92 4.73 11.74 -6.35
CA PRO A 92 5.01 11.98 -4.95
C PRO A 92 6.49 12.28 -4.69
N ASP A 93 6.78 13.09 -3.66
CA ASP A 93 8.14 13.45 -3.28
C ASP A 93 8.94 12.30 -2.64
N PHE A 94 8.27 11.33 -2.03
CA PHE A 94 8.90 10.26 -1.25
C PHE A 94 7.96 9.07 -1.04
N ILE A 95 8.50 7.84 -1.03
CA ILE A 95 7.71 6.62 -0.82
C ILE A 95 8.30 5.77 0.32
N PRO A 96 7.67 5.78 1.51
CA PRO A 96 7.86 4.73 2.50
C PRO A 96 7.21 3.41 2.04
N PHE A 97 7.90 2.29 2.17
CA PHE A 97 7.39 0.97 1.76
C PHE A 97 7.85 -0.15 2.69
N ASP A 98 7.19 -1.31 2.63
CA ASP A 98 7.49 -2.49 3.44
C ASP A 98 8.14 -3.63 2.63
N PHE A 99 8.42 -4.75 3.29
CA PHE A 99 9.05 -5.91 2.65
C PHE A 99 8.18 -6.59 1.58
N ALA A 100 6.85 -6.45 1.64
CA ALA A 100 5.97 -7.06 0.65
C ALA A 100 6.05 -6.31 -0.69
N SER A 101 6.35 -5.01 -0.61
CA SER A 101 6.47 -4.11 -1.77
C SER A 101 7.93 -3.95 -2.23
N TYR A 102 8.70 -5.04 -2.26
CA TYR A 102 10.14 -5.02 -2.56
C TYR A 102 10.48 -4.43 -3.94
N TRP A 103 9.52 -4.44 -4.87
CA TRP A 103 9.64 -3.87 -6.22
C TRP A 103 9.57 -2.33 -6.25
N ILE A 104 9.13 -1.68 -5.16
CA ILE A 104 8.97 -0.22 -5.08
C ILE A 104 10.24 0.56 -5.42
N PRO A 105 11.44 0.26 -4.89
CA PRO A 105 12.65 1.02 -5.22
C PRO A 105 13.00 0.97 -6.71
N SER A 106 12.83 -0.18 -7.36
CA SER A 106 13.09 -0.33 -8.79
C SER A 106 12.05 0.37 -9.65
N LEU A 107 10.81 0.46 -9.19
CA LEU A 107 9.75 1.19 -9.88
C LEU A 107 9.95 2.71 -9.72
N ALA A 108 10.15 3.17 -8.48
CA ALA A 108 10.31 4.57 -8.12
C ALA A 108 11.54 5.24 -8.77
N SER A 109 12.62 4.48 -9.00
CA SER A 109 13.82 4.99 -9.67
C SER A 109 13.55 5.46 -11.10
N LYS A 110 12.58 4.86 -11.80
CA LYS A 110 12.15 5.29 -13.15
C LYS A 110 11.56 6.71 -13.14
N PHE A 111 11.08 7.16 -11.98
CA PHE A 111 10.50 8.48 -11.76
C PHE A 111 11.41 9.42 -10.96
N ASN A 112 12.63 8.99 -10.61
CA ASN A 112 13.55 9.70 -9.72
C ASN A 112 12.97 9.99 -8.32
N ILE A 113 12.09 9.12 -7.81
CA ILE A 113 11.45 9.29 -6.50
C ILE A 113 12.26 8.56 -5.41
N PRO A 114 12.70 9.25 -4.35
CA PRO A 114 13.38 8.61 -3.23
C PRO A 114 12.44 7.70 -2.44
N THR A 115 12.98 6.58 -1.94
CA THR A 115 12.23 5.58 -1.18
C THR A 115 12.87 5.31 0.17
N ALA A 116 12.08 4.93 1.16
CA ALA A 116 12.60 4.36 2.41
C ALA A 116 11.89 3.08 2.80
N TYR A 117 12.71 2.09 3.14
CA TYR A 117 12.23 0.86 3.73
C TYR A 117 11.82 1.10 5.19
N PHE A 118 10.61 0.71 5.55
CA PHE A 118 10.09 0.78 6.89
C PHE A 118 9.56 -0.60 7.31
N SER A 119 10.14 -1.15 8.39
CA SER A 119 9.75 -2.42 8.99
C SER A 119 9.42 -2.21 10.46
N ILE A 120 8.42 -2.96 10.93
CA ILE A 120 8.05 -3.07 12.36
C ILE A 120 8.49 -4.41 12.98
N LEU A 121 9.19 -5.23 12.18
CA LEU A 121 9.87 -6.46 12.57
C LEU A 121 11.36 -6.23 12.60
#